data_AF-A0A1A6GCR0-F1
#
_entry.id   AF-A0A1A6GCR0-F1
#
_cell.length_a   1.000
_cell.length_b   1.000
_cell.length_c   1.000
_cell.angle_alpha   90.00
_cell.angle_beta   90.00
_cell.angle_gamma   90.00
#
_symmetry.space_group_name_H-M   'P 1'
#
loop_
_entity.id
_entity.type
_entity.pdbx_description
1 polymer ?
#
loop_
_entity_poly.entity_id
_entity_poly.type
_entity_poly.pdbx_seq_one_letter_code
_entity_poly.pdbx_strand_id
1 'polypeptide(L)' 'MNKFLSHLIEKSLVELELSHCIEVGEDNRSIEPLAYGRIASYYYLKHKTVKMFKDRLKPECSTEELLSIL' A
#
# COMPACT_ATOMS: atom_id res chain seq x y z
N MET A 1 -13.00 21.55 13.31
CA MET A 1 -12.37 20.52 12.44
C MET A 1 -13.40 20.10 11.40
N ASN A 2 -13.03 20.04 10.12
CA ASN A 2 -13.95 19.69 9.04
C ASN A 2 -14.17 18.16 9.02
N LYS A 3 -15.39 17.71 9.36
CA LYS A 3 -15.72 16.28 9.48
C LYS A 3 -15.48 15.47 8.20
N PHE A 4 -15.69 16.08 7.04
CA PHE A 4 -15.48 15.42 5.75
C PHE A 4 -13.99 15.12 5.52
N LEU A 5 -13.12 16.11 5.75
CA LEU A 5 -11.68 15.94 5.61
C LEU A 5 -11.13 14.91 6.61
N SER A 6 -11.59 14.94 7.87
CA SER A 6 -11.20 13.93 8.87
C SER A 6 -11.56 12.51 8.41
N HIS A 7 -12.80 12.30 7.95
CA HIS A 7 -13.24 11.00 7.47
C HIS A 7 -12.47 10.54 6.22
N LEU A 8 -12.15 11.47 5.30
CA LEU A 8 -11.36 11.17 4.12
C LEU A 8 -9.95 10.71 4.50
N ILE A 9 -9.29 11.41 5.42
CA ILE A 9 -7.95 11.06 5.90
C ILE A 9 -7.98 9.67 6.55
N GLU A 10 -8.90 9.43 7.49
CA GLU A 10 -9.04 8.14 8.17
C GLU A 10 -9.21 7.00 7.16
N LYS A 11 -10.11 7.17 6.18
CA LYS A 11 -10.33 6.18 5.11
C LYS A 11 -9.08 5.95 4.27
N SER A 12 -8.38 7.01 3.87
CA SER A 12 -7.16 6.90 3.07
C SER A 12 -6.04 6.18 3.82
N LEU A 13 -5.87 6.42 5.12
CA LEU A 13 -4.89 5.72 5.94
C LEU A 13 -5.20 4.22 6.00
N VAL A 14 -6.45 3.85 6.24
CA VAL A 14 -6.89 2.44 6.23
C VAL A 14 -6.63 1.79 4.87
N GLU A 15 -6.91 2.48 3.76
CA GLU A 15 -6.65 1.93 2.42
C GLU A 15 -5.14 1.73 2.13
N LEU A 16 -4.28 2.64 2.62
CA LEU A 16 -2.83 2.55 2.48
C LEU A 16 -2.23 1.44 3.35
N GLU A 17 -2.72 1.26 4.57
CA GLU A 17 -2.33 0.18 5.47
C GLU A 17 -2.74 -1.19 4.91
N LEU A 18 -3.98 -1.31 4.39
CA LEU A 18 -4.45 -2.50 3.66
C LEU A 18 -3.65 -2.79 2.38
N SER A 19 -2.93 -1.81 1.86
CA SER A 19 -2.02 -1.94 0.72
C SER A 19 -0.57 -2.12 1.15
N HIS A 20 -0.31 -2.26 2.45
CA HIS A 20 1.00 -2.41 3.07
C HIS A 20 1.98 -1.29 2.73
N CYS A 21 1.46 -0.09 2.44
CA CYS A 21 2.27 1.08 2.12
C CYS A 21 2.72 1.84 3.37
N ILE A 22 1.93 1.79 4.43
CA ILE A 22 2.19 2.45 5.71
C ILE A 22 1.86 1.51 6.87
N GLU A 23 2.34 1.86 8.05
CA GLU A 23 1.92 1.34 9.34
C GLU A 23 1.51 2.51 10.24
N VAL A 24 0.38 2.37 10.93
CA VAL A 24 -0.03 3.32 11.97
C VAL A 24 0.52 2.82 13.30
N GLY A 25 1.26 3.69 14.01
CA GLY A 25 1.85 3.35 15.30
C GLY A 25 0.79 3.05 16.38
N GLU A 26 1.19 2.35 17.44
CA GLU A 26 0.31 1.97 18.55
C GLU A 26 -0.35 3.18 19.25
N ASP A 27 0.23 4.37 19.11
CA ASP A 27 -0.29 5.64 19.62
C ASP A 27 -1.45 6.20 18.77
N ASN A 28 -1.81 5.54 17.66
CA ASN A 28 -2.77 5.97 16.65
C ASN A 28 -2.49 7.38 16.08
N ARG A 29 -1.23 7.80 16.09
CA ARG A 29 -0.81 9.15 15.68
C ARG A 29 0.40 9.13 14.75
N SER A 30 1.32 8.22 14.99
CA SER A 30 2.52 8.05 14.19
C SER A 30 2.19 7.28 12.91
N ILE A 31 2.75 7.72 11.78
CA ILE A 31 2.56 7.06 10.47
C ILE A 31 3.94 6.83 9.89
N GLU A 32 4.29 5.57 9.69
CA GLU A 32 5.59 5.18 9.17
C GLU A 32 5.46 4.53 7.79
N PRO A 33 6.31 4.89 6.80
CA PRO A 33 6.28 4.26 5.49
C PRO A 33 6.90 2.86 5.54
N LEU A 34 6.21 1.89 4.95
CA LEU A 34 6.75 0.55 4.74
C LEU A 34 7.55 0.48 3.43
N ALA A 35 8.31 -0.61 3.23
CA ALA A 35 9.12 -0.80 2.02
C ALA A 35 8.30 -0.68 0.73
N TYR A 36 7.09 -1.25 0.71
CA TYR A 36 6.17 -1.16 -0.42
C TYR A 36 5.66 0.26 -0.67
N GLY A 37 5.45 1.06 0.38
CA GLY A 37 5.09 2.47 0.25
C GLY A 37 6.21 3.31 -0.35
N ARG A 38 7.47 3.03 0.04
CA ARG A 38 8.65 3.67 -0.56
C ARG A 38 8.80 3.31 -2.04
N ILE A 39 8.62 2.03 -2.40
CA ILE A 39 8.62 1.58 -3.80
C ILE A 39 7.49 2.28 -4.59
N ALA A 40 6.27 2.33 -4.03
CA ALA A 40 5.14 3.00 -4.67
C ALA A 40 5.45 4.48 -4.97
N SER A 41 5.98 5.21 -3.99
CA SER A 41 6.33 6.62 -4.15
C SER A 41 7.49 6.84 -5.12
N TYR A 42 8.52 5.98 -5.09
CA TYR A 42 9.70 6.13 -5.94
C TYR A 42 9.36 5.89 -7.42
N TYR A 43 8.54 4.89 -7.71
CA TYR A 43 8.16 4.52 -9.08
C TYR A 43 6.80 5.07 -9.53
N TYR A 44 6.18 5.95 -8.74
CA TYR A 44 4.84 6.52 -9.02
C TYR A 44 3.76 5.44 -9.29
N LEU A 45 3.83 4.33 -8.56
CA LEU A 45 2.86 3.24 -8.67
C LEU A 45 1.63 3.52 -7.79
N LYS A 46 0.46 3.12 -8.27
CA LYS A 46 -0.75 3.11 -7.45
C LYS A 46 -0.57 2.11 -6.30
N HIS A 47 -0.96 2.48 -5.07
CA HIS A 47 -0.89 1.60 -3.91
C HIS A 47 -1.61 0.25 -4.13
N LYS A 48 -2.72 0.25 -4.90
CA LYS A 48 -3.44 -0.96 -5.30
C LYS A 48 -2.65 -1.88 -6.21
N THR A 49 -1.81 -1.34 -7.09
CA THR A 49 -0.90 -2.13 -7.95
C THR A 49 0.16 -2.80 -7.08
N VAL A 50 0.74 -2.06 -6.11
CA VAL A 50 1.72 -2.62 -5.19
C VAL A 50 1.12 -3.70 -4.29
N LYS A 51 -0.13 -3.51 -3.82
CA LYS A 51 -0.89 -4.55 -3.12
C LYS A 51 -1.03 -5.81 -3.97
N MET A 52 -1.48 -5.66 -5.22
CA MET A 52 -1.64 -6.79 -6.16
C MET A 52 -0.32 -7.52 -6.39
N PHE A 53 0.79 -6.80 -6.56
CA PHE A 53 2.12 -7.39 -6.66
C PHE A 53 2.52 -8.13 -5.39
N LYS A 54 2.30 -7.55 -4.20
CA LYS A 54 2.57 -8.23 -2.93
C LYS A 54 1.78 -9.53 -2.77
N ASP A 55 0.51 -9.51 -3.16
CA ASP A 55 -0.38 -10.67 -2.99
C ASP A 55 -0.11 -11.78 -4.01
N ARG A 56 0.37 -11.44 -5.22
CA ARG A 56 0.52 -12.39 -6.35
C ARG A 56 1.96 -12.79 -6.64
N LEU A 57 2.95 -11.94 -6.44
CA LEU A 57 4.35 -12.29 -6.69
C LEU A 57 4.85 -13.24 -5.60
N LYS A 58 5.35 -14.40 -6.04
CA LYS A 58 5.96 -15.41 -5.18
C LYS A 58 7.33 -15.83 -5.74
N PRO A 59 8.26 -16.29 -4.90
CA PRO A 59 9.56 -16.76 -5.37
C PRO A 59 9.48 -17.88 -6.41
N GLU A 60 8.40 -18.66 -6.40
CA GLU A 60 8.20 -19.82 -7.27
C GLU A 60 7.43 -19.50 -8.57
N CYS A 61 7.08 -18.24 -8.84
CA CYS A 61 6.32 -17.88 -10.03
C CYS A 61 7.05 -18.24 -11.33
N SER A 62 6.32 -18.89 -12.26
CA SER A 62 6.83 -19.13 -13.62
C SER A 62 6.87 -17.82 -14.43
N THR A 63 7.59 -17.84 -15.56
CA THR A 63 7.62 -16.70 -16.49
C THR A 63 6.22 -16.34 -17.00
N GLU A 64 5.38 -17.33 -17.30
CA GLU A 64 3.99 -17.09 -17.71
C GLU A 64 3.17 -16.44 -16.60
N GLU A 65 3.35 -16.86 -15.35
CA GLU A 65 2.65 -16.28 -14.20
C GLU A 65 3.07 -14.81 -13.98
N LEU A 66 4.38 -14.53 -14.06
CA LEU A 66 4.92 -13.17 -13.96
C LEU A 66 4.36 -12.26 -15.05
N LEU A 67 4.25 -12.74 -16.30
CA LEU A 67 3.65 -11.99 -17.41
C LEU A 67 2.16 -11.69 -17.18
N SER A 68 1.42 -12.54 -16.46
CA SER A 68 0.02 -12.27 -16.10
C SER A 68 -0.15 -11.33 -14.90
N ILE A 69 0.91 -11.11 -14.13
CA ILE A 69 0.93 -10.23 -12.97
C ILE A 69 1.22 -8.79 -13.41
N LEU A 70 2.12 -8.61 -14.38
CA LEU A 70 2.48 -7.33 -15.00
C LEU A 70 1.32 -6.70 -15.79
#